data_AF-A0A368FC27-F1
#
_entry.id   AF-A0A368FC27-F1
#
_cell.length_a   1.000
_cell.length_b   1.000
_cell.length_c   1.000
_cell.angle_alpha   90.00
_cell.angle_beta   90.00
_cell.angle_gamma   90.00
#
_symmetry.space_group_name_H-M   'P 1'
#
loop_
_entity.id
_entity.type
_entity.pdbx_description
1 polymer ?
#
loop_
_entity_poly.entity_id
_entity_poly.type
_entity_poly.pdbx_seq_one_letter_code
_entity_poly.pdbx_strand_id
1 'polypeptide(L)'
;MKAKKRKLAQSDACDENEPVVKSPQTEAVEDTFMKRFEFSLSNEVCEQLRSPKSKRSQRNYDLPTLGAVVEYAGAAEQPPLDENPISASKTGWNEGIIRNFENEPGDQHEADFLNIITRYVDLYTQPTPNCYSYRTVYLAHALNHVIRTRNLVISNNRKLELAASKGLPNDDLVESTRDQGFVRPTVLILCPFKKDAFDIVQRLERLVFGGEGKVSIWNRDRFNTEFKSEDPPEFKTRMPEEFKELMTGNNDDCFRVGIALSKKVLKLYEAFDKSDIILCSPLGLRMILDGEAGKESHLISNIQIAVIDKADIMLQQNWEHLTIIFSHMHTQPSKIDTDISRVRQCFIDGQAKFYCQLLLFSRYRHELFSALMLEHSLNFQGLVMQNSSCEGTLDKIEIPLCQELRRFDVADPSEQALARFNCFKDYCNASLLPGTCVIIPSYFDFVRVRNHFKRTEESFVACHEYAPKSKISRARDLFFHKSKKVLIVTERYYYFNRRPLRVSLKFFY
;
A
#
# COMPACT_ATOMS: atom_id res chain seq x y z
N MET A 1 69.38 -14.84 -48.98
CA MET A 1 69.81 -14.69 -47.56
C MET A 1 68.76 -15.33 -46.66
N LYS A 2 69.24 -16.02 -45.62
CA LYS A 2 68.50 -16.96 -44.75
C LYS A 2 67.49 -16.26 -43.83
N ALA A 3 66.35 -16.90 -43.56
CA ALA A 3 65.65 -16.76 -42.29
C ALA A 3 65.29 -18.14 -41.73
N LYS A 4 65.61 -18.33 -40.45
CA LYS A 4 65.80 -19.59 -39.71
C LYS A 4 64.49 -20.29 -39.34
N LYS A 5 64.48 -21.62 -39.45
CA LYS A 5 63.65 -22.53 -38.65
C LYS A 5 64.09 -22.52 -37.17
N ARG A 6 63.15 -22.59 -36.23
CA ARG A 6 63.37 -23.25 -34.93
C ARG A 6 62.08 -23.90 -34.40
N LYS A 7 62.28 -25.10 -33.85
CA LYS A 7 61.33 -26.15 -33.46
C LYS A 7 60.62 -25.86 -32.12
N LEU A 8 59.49 -26.55 -31.94
CA LEU A 8 58.83 -26.88 -30.67
C LEU A 8 59.78 -27.55 -29.65
N ALA A 9 59.54 -27.28 -28.37
CA ALA A 9 59.81 -28.17 -27.23
C ALA A 9 58.75 -27.94 -26.13
N GLN A 10 58.33 -29.04 -25.50
CA GLN A 10 57.35 -29.22 -24.41
C GLN A 10 57.81 -28.70 -23.03
N SER A 11 56.91 -28.84 -22.04
CA SER A 11 57.04 -28.71 -20.55
C SER A 11 56.60 -27.33 -20.03
N ASP A 12 55.81 -27.16 -18.96
CA ASP A 12 55.51 -28.01 -17.80
C ASP A 12 54.12 -27.71 -17.20
N ALA A 13 53.68 -28.64 -16.35
CA ALA A 13 52.46 -28.63 -15.54
C ALA A 13 52.32 -27.35 -14.68
N CYS A 14 51.11 -26.78 -14.65
CA CYS A 14 50.77 -25.74 -13.69
C CYS A 14 50.25 -26.39 -12.39
N ASP A 15 50.95 -26.05 -11.31
CA ASP A 15 50.67 -26.34 -9.91
C ASP A 15 49.19 -26.18 -9.53
N GLU A 16 48.62 -27.27 -9.01
CA GLU A 16 47.50 -27.24 -8.07
C GLU A 16 48.05 -26.79 -6.71
N ASN A 17 47.82 -25.53 -6.32
CA ASN A 17 47.74 -25.08 -4.91
C ASN A 17 47.41 -23.57 -4.86
N GLU A 18 46.15 -23.21 -5.05
CA GLU A 18 45.61 -21.96 -4.49
C GLU A 18 44.82 -22.28 -3.21
N PRO A 19 45.06 -21.54 -2.11
CA PRO A 19 44.45 -21.85 -0.82
C PRO A 19 42.96 -21.57 -0.86
N VAL A 20 42.17 -22.59 -0.52
CA VAL A 20 40.74 -22.46 -0.20
C VAL A 20 40.60 -21.46 0.93
N VAL A 21 40.25 -20.22 0.58
CA VAL A 21 39.79 -19.21 1.54
C VAL A 21 38.46 -19.71 2.08
N LYS A 22 38.49 -20.32 3.26
CA LYS A 22 37.29 -20.60 4.05
C LYS A 22 36.59 -19.27 4.27
N SER A 23 35.43 -19.10 3.66
CA SER A 23 34.50 -18.03 4.00
C SER A 23 34.23 -18.05 5.50
N PRO A 24 34.23 -16.90 6.18
CA PRO A 24 33.83 -16.83 7.58
C PRO A 24 32.40 -17.37 7.69
N GLN A 25 32.16 -18.20 8.70
CA GLN A 25 30.83 -18.73 9.01
C GLN A 25 29.91 -17.57 9.36
N THR A 26 29.21 -17.02 8.37
CA THR A 26 28.07 -16.12 8.56
C THR A 26 26.98 -16.96 9.22
N GLU A 27 26.45 -16.52 10.37
CA GLU A 27 25.21 -17.06 10.91
C GLU A 27 24.20 -17.17 9.78
N ALA A 28 23.64 -18.37 9.57
CA ALA A 28 22.77 -18.64 8.43
C ALA A 28 21.50 -17.78 8.57
N VAL A 29 21.45 -16.66 7.83
CA VAL A 29 20.27 -15.81 7.75
C VAL A 29 19.12 -16.66 7.22
N GLU A 30 18.04 -16.74 8.00
CA GLU A 30 16.89 -17.58 7.69
C GLU A 30 16.21 -17.14 6.39
N ASP A 31 16.02 -18.08 5.46
CA ASP A 31 15.38 -17.80 4.17
C ASP A 31 13.85 -17.71 4.29
N THR A 32 13.35 -16.55 4.72
CA THR A 32 11.91 -16.30 4.93
C THR A 32 11.07 -16.40 3.66
N PHE A 33 11.64 -16.13 2.48
CA PHE A 33 10.92 -16.20 1.21
C PHE A 33 10.57 -17.64 0.81
N MET A 34 11.54 -18.57 0.90
CA MET A 34 11.29 -19.97 0.51
C MET A 34 10.36 -20.65 1.52
N LYS A 35 10.64 -20.47 2.83
CA LYS A 35 9.82 -21.03 3.91
C LYS A 35 8.34 -20.66 3.79
N ARG A 36 8.04 -19.45 3.31
CA ARG A 36 6.66 -18.99 3.09
C ARG A 36 5.87 -19.91 2.18
N PHE A 37 6.47 -20.43 1.11
CA PHE A 37 5.77 -21.32 0.17
C PHE A 37 5.87 -22.80 0.52
N GLU A 38 6.77 -23.17 1.44
CA GLU A 38 6.89 -24.53 1.97
C GLU A 38 5.90 -24.79 3.12
N PHE A 39 5.37 -23.73 3.75
CA PHE A 39 4.35 -23.85 4.78
C PHE A 39 3.03 -24.34 4.19
N SER A 40 2.62 -25.55 4.56
CA SER A 40 1.36 -26.15 4.11
C SER A 40 0.21 -25.78 5.05
N LEU A 41 -0.88 -25.26 4.48
CA LEU A 41 -2.08 -24.90 5.23
C LEU A 41 -3.12 -26.00 5.12
N SER A 42 -3.52 -26.55 6.28
CA SER A 42 -4.70 -27.43 6.35
C SER A 42 -5.98 -26.60 6.24
N ASN A 43 -7.08 -27.25 5.84
CA ASN A 43 -8.39 -26.60 5.78
C ASN A 43 -8.83 -26.02 7.14
N GLU A 44 -8.50 -26.70 8.24
CA GLU A 44 -8.78 -26.23 9.61
C GLU A 44 -8.04 -24.92 9.91
N VAL A 45 -6.75 -24.84 9.55
CA VAL A 45 -5.95 -23.63 9.71
C VAL A 45 -6.50 -22.50 8.84
N CYS A 46 -6.90 -22.79 7.60
CA CYS A 46 -7.54 -21.80 6.74
C CYS A 46 -8.83 -21.22 7.35
N GLU A 47 -9.67 -22.05 7.98
CA GLU A 47 -10.87 -21.59 8.68
C GLU A 47 -10.53 -20.77 9.93
N GLN A 48 -9.52 -21.17 10.70
CA GLN A 48 -9.02 -20.38 11.82
C GLN A 48 -8.51 -19.00 11.37
N LEU A 49 -7.80 -18.92 10.24
CA LEU A 49 -7.31 -17.65 9.70
C LEU A 49 -8.46 -16.74 9.22
N ARG A 50 -9.59 -17.29 8.77
CA ARG A 50 -10.81 -16.53 8.42
C ARG A 50 -11.59 -16.04 9.64
N SER A 51 -11.37 -16.64 10.80
CA SER A 51 -12.07 -16.23 12.02
C SER A 51 -11.71 -14.79 12.45
N PRO A 52 -12.61 -14.10 13.19
CA PRO A 52 -12.34 -12.76 13.69
C PRO A 52 -11.03 -12.68 14.48
N LYS A 53 -10.23 -11.63 14.26
CA LYS A 53 -8.88 -11.53 14.85
C LYS A 53 -8.89 -11.45 16.37
N SER A 54 -10.00 -11.05 16.97
CA SER A 54 -10.23 -11.09 18.41
C SER A 54 -10.13 -12.50 19.03
N LYS A 55 -10.28 -13.56 18.22
CA LYS A 55 -10.11 -14.95 18.65
C LYS A 55 -8.68 -15.47 18.55
N ARG A 56 -7.76 -14.70 17.97
CA ARG A 56 -6.35 -15.07 17.83
C ARG A 56 -5.56 -14.66 19.08
N SER A 57 -4.45 -15.35 19.33
CA SER A 57 -3.50 -14.94 20.36
C SER A 57 -2.95 -13.54 20.04
N GLN A 58 -2.91 -12.68 21.05
CA GLN A 58 -2.39 -11.32 20.94
C GLN A 58 -1.11 -11.18 21.74
N ARG A 59 -0.10 -10.52 21.16
CA ARG A 59 1.14 -10.16 21.82
C ARG A 59 1.34 -8.65 21.70
N ASN A 60 1.68 -7.99 22.80
CA ASN A 60 1.92 -6.56 22.84
C ASN A 60 3.43 -6.31 22.90
N TYR A 61 3.90 -5.36 22.11
CA TYR A 61 5.30 -4.94 22.07
C TYR A 61 5.37 -3.42 22.16
N ASP A 62 6.51 -2.91 22.63
CA ASP A 62 6.83 -1.49 22.57
C ASP A 62 8.12 -1.32 21.74
N LEU A 63 7.95 -1.01 20.45
CA LEU A 63 9.07 -0.95 19.51
C LEU A 63 9.73 0.43 19.55
N PRO A 64 11.06 0.52 19.37
CA PRO A 64 11.82 1.77 19.53
C PRO A 64 11.27 2.98 18.77
N THR A 65 10.75 2.78 17.57
CA THR A 65 10.15 3.83 16.75
C THR A 65 8.64 3.77 16.73
N LEU A 66 8.07 2.60 16.43
CA LEU A 66 6.63 2.46 16.25
C LEU A 66 5.87 2.57 17.59
N GLY A 67 6.57 2.48 18.72
CA GLY A 67 5.98 2.46 20.05
C GLY A 67 5.11 1.23 20.25
N ALA A 68 4.02 1.40 21.00
CA ALA A 68 3.09 0.32 21.30
C ALA A 68 2.48 -0.29 20.02
N VAL A 69 2.67 -1.59 19.83
CA VAL A 69 2.05 -2.38 18.74
C VAL A 69 1.39 -3.64 19.29
N VAL A 70 0.33 -4.08 18.63
CA VAL A 70 -0.37 -5.34 18.91
C VAL A 70 -0.16 -6.28 17.73
N GLU A 71 0.41 -7.45 18.00
CA GLU A 71 0.52 -8.53 17.05
C GLU A 71 -0.62 -9.53 17.28
N TYR A 72 -1.37 -9.83 16.22
CA TYR A 72 -2.29 -10.95 16.12
C TYR A 72 -1.55 -12.12 15.49
N ALA A 73 -1.27 -13.15 16.29
CA ALA A 73 -0.47 -14.29 15.87
C ALA A 73 -1.08 -14.98 14.62
N GLY A 74 -0.20 -15.41 13.73
CA GLY A 74 -0.54 -16.25 12.59
C GLY A 74 -0.68 -17.73 12.94
N ALA A 75 -0.73 -18.58 11.92
CA ALA A 75 -0.67 -20.03 12.05
C ALA A 75 0.77 -20.57 12.13
N ALA A 76 1.74 -19.83 11.57
CA ALA A 76 3.14 -20.17 11.74
C ALA A 76 3.64 -19.71 13.11
N GLU A 77 4.40 -20.57 13.80
CA GLU A 77 5.18 -20.15 14.96
C GLU A 77 6.31 -19.24 14.49
N GLN A 78 6.13 -17.93 14.70
CA GLN A 78 7.15 -16.92 14.46
C GLN A 78 7.85 -16.58 15.77
N PRO A 79 9.18 -16.32 15.75
CA PRO A 79 9.85 -15.75 16.90
C PRO A 79 9.20 -14.39 17.26
N PRO A 80 9.24 -13.98 18.53
CA PRO A 80 8.78 -12.65 18.93
C PRO A 80 9.41 -11.55 18.08
N LEU A 81 8.70 -10.42 17.92
CA LEU A 81 9.29 -9.24 17.30
C LEU A 81 10.52 -8.81 18.11
N ASP A 82 11.62 -8.54 17.41
CA ASP A 82 12.83 -8.06 18.07
C ASP A 82 12.63 -6.64 18.61
N GLU A 83 12.72 -6.44 19.92
CA GLU A 83 12.69 -5.10 20.53
C GLU A 83 14.00 -4.31 20.27
N ASN A 84 15.01 -4.98 19.71
CA ASN A 84 16.27 -4.37 19.30
C ASN A 84 16.30 -4.07 17.79
N PRO A 85 16.93 -2.96 17.35
CA PRO A 85 17.00 -2.59 15.94
C PRO A 85 17.64 -3.67 15.05
N ILE A 86 16.97 -4.01 13.96
CA ILE A 86 17.50 -4.92 12.92
C ILE A 86 18.14 -4.11 11.79
N SER A 87 19.33 -4.54 11.36
CA SER A 87 20.04 -3.98 10.20
C SER A 87 19.63 -4.66 8.89
N ALA A 88 19.76 -3.94 7.77
CA ALA A 88 19.46 -4.47 6.44
C ALA A 88 20.26 -5.74 6.09
N SER A 89 21.46 -5.92 6.66
CA SER A 89 22.28 -7.12 6.50
C SER A 89 21.64 -8.42 7.00
N LYS A 90 20.68 -8.34 7.94
CA LYS A 90 19.99 -9.51 8.53
C LYS A 90 18.70 -9.90 7.81
N THR A 91 18.35 -9.21 6.72
CA THR A 91 17.05 -9.34 6.04
C THR A 91 16.99 -10.47 5.00
N GLY A 92 18.14 -11.05 4.65
CA GLY A 92 18.25 -12.01 3.55
C GLY A 92 18.02 -11.40 2.16
N TRP A 93 18.11 -10.07 2.03
CA TRP A 93 18.06 -9.39 0.74
C TRP A 93 19.34 -9.59 -0.06
N ASN A 94 19.23 -9.40 -1.38
CA ASN A 94 20.41 -9.37 -2.24
C ASN A 94 21.38 -8.24 -1.82
N GLU A 95 22.69 -8.53 -1.80
CA GLU A 95 23.75 -7.58 -1.42
C GLU A 95 23.68 -6.25 -2.18
N GLY A 96 23.29 -6.27 -3.47
CA GLY A 96 23.13 -5.07 -4.28
C GLY A 96 21.99 -4.18 -3.76
N ILE A 97 20.88 -4.77 -3.32
CA ILE A 97 19.75 -4.04 -2.72
C ILE A 97 20.17 -3.48 -1.37
N ILE A 98 20.82 -4.28 -0.52
CA ILE A 98 21.30 -3.84 0.81
C ILE A 98 22.22 -2.63 0.65
N ARG A 99 23.23 -2.72 -0.22
CA ARG A 99 24.15 -1.61 -0.48
C ARG A 99 23.43 -0.35 -0.97
N ASN A 100 22.48 -0.50 -1.90
CA ASN A 100 21.75 0.66 -2.43
C ASN A 100 20.78 1.24 -1.40
N PHE A 101 20.19 0.40 -0.55
CA PHE A 101 19.31 0.78 0.55
C PHE A 101 20.09 1.58 1.61
N GLU A 102 21.26 1.10 2.03
CA GLU A 102 22.12 1.76 3.02
C GLU A 102 22.71 3.09 2.53
N ASN A 103 22.77 3.29 1.21
CA ASN A 103 23.22 4.55 0.60
C ASN A 103 22.11 5.61 0.51
N GLU A 104 20.84 5.23 0.66
CA GLU A 104 19.77 6.23 0.80
C GLU A 104 19.88 6.85 2.19
N PRO A 105 19.63 8.17 2.34
CA PRO A 105 19.57 8.80 3.66
C PRO A 105 18.45 8.15 4.46
N GLY A 106 18.83 7.23 5.35
CA GLY A 106 17.90 6.49 6.18
C GLY A 106 17.40 7.30 7.37
N ASP A 107 16.23 6.92 7.88
CA ASP A 107 15.67 7.47 9.11
C ASP A 107 15.70 6.41 10.22
N GLN A 108 15.57 6.85 11.48
CA GLN A 108 15.60 5.99 12.66
C GLN A 108 14.50 4.90 12.66
N HIS A 109 13.49 5.07 11.81
CA HIS A 109 12.30 4.23 11.72
C HIS A 109 12.49 2.95 10.90
N GLU A 110 13.59 2.83 10.16
CA GLU A 110 13.80 1.71 9.24
C GLU A 110 13.87 0.37 9.94
N ALA A 111 14.48 0.31 11.13
CA ALA A 111 14.71 -0.93 11.84
C ALA A 111 13.42 -1.67 12.22
N ASP A 112 12.41 -0.95 12.73
CA ASP A 112 11.12 -1.55 13.11
C ASP A 112 10.35 -2.04 11.87
N PHE A 113 10.38 -1.26 10.78
CA PHE A 113 9.80 -1.69 9.52
C PHE A 113 10.52 -2.91 8.94
N LEU A 114 11.85 -2.96 9.00
CA LEU A 114 12.62 -4.12 8.58
C LEU A 114 12.24 -5.36 9.39
N ASN A 115 12.11 -5.22 10.71
CA ASN A 115 11.74 -6.30 11.62
C ASN A 115 10.40 -6.94 11.27
N ILE A 116 9.39 -6.14 10.91
CA ILE A 116 8.05 -6.65 10.60
C ILE A 116 7.94 -7.08 9.12
N ILE A 117 8.33 -6.20 8.20
CA ILE A 117 8.08 -6.39 6.76
C ILE A 117 8.87 -7.58 6.22
N THR A 118 10.11 -7.80 6.66
CA THR A 118 10.95 -8.89 6.13
C THR A 118 10.54 -10.28 6.60
N ARG A 119 9.73 -10.36 7.66
CA ARG A 119 9.08 -11.58 8.14
C ARG A 119 7.81 -11.94 7.35
N TYR A 120 7.45 -11.13 6.34
CA TYR A 120 6.19 -11.25 5.59
C TYR A 120 4.96 -11.15 6.49
N VAL A 121 5.01 -10.42 7.61
CA VAL A 121 3.86 -10.18 8.48
C VAL A 121 3.04 -9.01 7.94
N ASP A 122 1.71 -9.05 8.06
CA ASP A 122 0.87 -7.91 7.67
C ASP A 122 1.08 -6.75 8.63
N LEU A 123 0.99 -5.52 8.12
CA LEU A 123 1.28 -4.32 8.92
C LEU A 123 0.26 -3.23 8.69
N TYR A 124 -0.27 -2.67 9.77
CA TYR A 124 -0.97 -1.40 9.79
C TYR A 124 -0.31 -0.43 10.77
N THR A 125 0.18 0.70 10.25
CA THR A 125 0.98 1.65 11.02
C THR A 125 0.67 3.09 10.62
N GLN A 126 1.04 4.01 11.51
CA GLN A 126 1.05 5.44 11.34
C GLN A 126 2.48 5.97 11.29
N PRO A 127 3.09 6.02 10.08
CA PRO A 127 4.41 6.62 9.92
C PRO A 127 4.41 8.08 10.37
N THR A 128 5.52 8.50 10.98
CA THR A 128 5.72 9.88 11.39
C THR A 128 5.56 10.82 10.19
N PRO A 129 4.83 11.95 10.33
CA PRO A 129 4.69 12.91 9.25
C PRO A 129 6.05 13.35 8.68
N ASN A 130 6.13 13.49 7.36
CA ASN A 130 7.35 13.82 6.60
C ASN A 130 8.47 12.77 6.65
N CYS A 131 8.28 11.65 7.36
CA CYS A 131 9.17 10.50 7.30
C CYS A 131 8.62 9.49 6.27
N TYR A 132 9.35 9.32 5.16
CA TYR A 132 8.99 8.39 4.08
C TYR A 132 9.95 7.19 3.99
N SER A 133 10.72 6.90 5.04
CA SER A 133 11.66 5.77 5.06
C SER A 133 10.96 4.41 4.91
N TYR A 134 9.74 4.28 5.42
CA TYR A 134 8.89 3.10 5.20
C TYR A 134 8.70 2.77 3.72
N ARG A 135 8.67 3.79 2.84
CA ARG A 135 8.62 3.58 1.38
C ARG A 135 9.85 2.87 0.88
N THR A 136 11.03 3.33 1.27
CA THR A 136 12.29 2.68 0.89
C THR A 136 12.32 1.23 1.39
N VAL A 137 11.87 0.98 2.63
CA VAL A 137 11.83 -0.38 3.21
C VAL A 137 10.89 -1.31 2.45
N TYR A 138 9.62 -0.94 2.25
CA TYR A 138 8.69 -1.84 1.54
C TYR A 138 9.07 -2.00 0.06
N LEU A 139 9.67 -0.97 -0.58
CA LEU A 139 10.13 -1.07 -1.97
C LEU A 139 11.34 -1.98 -2.10
N ALA A 140 12.30 -1.92 -1.18
CA ALA A 140 13.44 -2.83 -1.16
C ALA A 140 12.98 -4.29 -0.92
N HIS A 141 12.04 -4.49 0.01
CA HIS A 141 11.41 -5.78 0.25
C HIS A 141 10.68 -6.31 -0.99
N ALA A 142 9.83 -5.49 -1.62
CA ALA A 142 9.10 -5.86 -2.83
C ALA A 142 10.04 -6.16 -4.00
N LEU A 143 11.11 -5.37 -4.16
CA LEU A 143 12.12 -5.59 -5.19
C LEU A 143 12.84 -6.93 -4.99
N ASN A 144 13.27 -7.22 -3.76
CA ASN A 144 13.88 -8.49 -3.41
C ASN A 144 12.92 -9.65 -3.72
N HIS A 145 11.66 -9.54 -3.29
CA HIS A 145 10.61 -10.53 -3.54
C HIS A 145 10.42 -10.82 -5.04
N VAL A 146 10.34 -9.78 -5.88
CA VAL A 146 10.21 -9.93 -7.33
C VAL A 146 11.45 -10.60 -7.93
N ILE A 147 12.65 -10.15 -7.58
CA ILE A 147 13.91 -10.70 -8.11
C ILE A 147 14.02 -12.19 -7.74
N ARG A 148 13.71 -12.55 -6.50
CA ARG A 148 13.74 -13.93 -6.04
C ARG A 148 12.72 -14.82 -6.75
N THR A 149 11.49 -14.33 -6.93
CA THR A 149 10.46 -15.03 -7.70
C THR A 149 10.92 -15.29 -9.13
N ARG A 150 11.48 -14.27 -9.82
CA ARG A 150 12.00 -14.43 -11.18
C ARG A 150 13.16 -15.42 -11.26
N ASN A 151 14.09 -15.35 -10.31
CA ASN A 151 15.25 -16.25 -10.27
C ASN A 151 14.81 -17.70 -10.04
N LEU A 152 13.80 -17.93 -9.21
CA LEU A 152 13.20 -19.26 -9.01
C LEU A 152 12.63 -19.80 -10.31
N VAL A 153 11.81 -19.00 -11.02
CA VAL A 153 11.21 -19.39 -12.30
C VAL A 153 12.27 -19.70 -13.35
N ILE A 154 13.31 -18.87 -13.47
CA ILE A 154 14.42 -19.10 -14.41
C ILE A 154 15.17 -20.38 -14.07
N SER A 155 15.47 -20.61 -12.79
CA SER A 155 16.16 -21.81 -12.32
C SER A 155 15.37 -23.08 -12.64
N ASN A 156 14.07 -23.06 -12.36
CA ASN A 156 13.19 -24.20 -12.61
C ASN A 156 12.93 -24.43 -14.10
N ASN A 157 12.82 -23.39 -14.91
CA ASN A 157 12.79 -23.53 -16.38
C ASN A 157 14.02 -24.30 -16.88
N ARG A 158 15.21 -23.92 -16.43
CA ARG A 158 16.45 -24.62 -16.79
C ARG A 158 16.45 -26.08 -16.34
N LYS A 159 15.95 -26.38 -15.14
CA LYS A 159 15.81 -27.77 -14.65
C LYS A 159 14.89 -28.59 -15.54
N LEU A 160 13.74 -28.03 -15.92
CA LEU A 160 12.76 -28.69 -16.79
C LEU A 160 13.29 -28.91 -18.21
N GLU A 161 13.99 -27.92 -18.78
CA GLU A 161 14.65 -28.06 -20.09
C GLU A 161 15.70 -29.18 -20.08
N LEU A 162 16.52 -29.26 -19.02
CA LEU A 162 17.52 -30.31 -18.85
C LEU A 162 16.89 -31.69 -18.68
N ALA A 163 15.80 -31.79 -17.92
CA ALA A 163 15.06 -33.04 -17.75
C ALA A 163 14.43 -33.48 -19.08
N ALA A 164 13.77 -32.56 -19.80
CA ALA A 164 13.19 -32.82 -21.13
C ALA A 164 14.22 -33.32 -22.14
N SER A 165 15.47 -32.82 -22.06
CA SER A 165 16.57 -33.31 -22.92
C SER A 165 17.00 -34.75 -22.62
N LYS A 166 16.71 -35.26 -21.42
CA LYS A 166 17.08 -36.60 -20.94
C LYS A 166 15.91 -37.59 -20.96
N GLY A 167 14.70 -37.15 -21.31
CA GLY A 167 13.47 -37.94 -21.29
C GLY A 167 12.27 -37.16 -20.77
N LEU A 168 11.23 -37.87 -20.34
CA LEU A 168 10.09 -37.24 -19.66
C LEU A 168 10.50 -36.76 -18.25
N PRO A 169 10.13 -35.53 -17.84
CA PRO A 169 10.31 -35.08 -16.47
C PRO A 169 9.59 -36.03 -15.49
N ASN A 170 10.25 -36.40 -14.38
CA ASN A 170 9.60 -37.14 -13.31
C ASN A 170 8.53 -36.27 -12.62
N ASP A 171 7.48 -36.89 -12.09
CA ASP A 171 6.37 -36.22 -11.39
C ASP A 171 6.88 -35.38 -10.20
N ASP A 172 7.86 -35.89 -9.44
CA ASP A 172 8.47 -35.14 -8.33
C ASP A 172 9.14 -33.83 -8.79
N LEU A 173 9.72 -33.83 -10.00
CA LEU A 173 10.34 -32.64 -10.58
C LEU A 173 9.27 -31.65 -11.03
N VAL A 174 8.17 -32.13 -11.62
CA VAL A 174 7.03 -31.27 -11.99
C VAL A 174 6.47 -30.60 -10.74
N GLU A 175 6.23 -31.36 -9.68
CA GLU A 175 5.67 -30.83 -8.43
C GLU A 175 6.62 -29.82 -7.75
N SER A 176 7.92 -30.13 -7.66
CA SER A 176 8.92 -29.22 -7.08
C SER A 176 9.23 -27.98 -7.94
N THR A 177 8.71 -27.91 -9.17
CA THR A 177 8.88 -26.76 -10.08
C THR A 177 7.60 -25.92 -10.24
N ARG A 178 6.58 -26.15 -9.40
CA ARG A 178 5.41 -25.27 -9.25
C ARG A 178 5.78 -23.96 -8.55
N ASP A 179 6.16 -22.97 -9.34
CA ASP A 179 6.74 -21.72 -8.87
C ASP A 179 5.96 -20.47 -9.27
N GLN A 180 4.93 -20.62 -10.10
CA GLN A 180 4.15 -19.53 -10.68
C GLN A 180 2.77 -19.39 -10.03
N GLY A 181 2.16 -18.24 -10.27
CA GLY A 181 0.72 -18.06 -10.09
C GLY A 181 0.00 -17.97 -11.43
N PHE A 182 -1.31 -17.69 -11.39
CA PHE A 182 -2.13 -17.65 -12.61
C PHE A 182 -1.75 -16.52 -13.57
N VAL A 183 -1.19 -15.43 -13.03
CA VAL A 183 -0.72 -14.25 -13.77
C VAL A 183 0.63 -13.81 -13.22
N ARG A 184 1.38 -13.02 -13.98
CA ARG A 184 2.74 -12.60 -13.59
C ARG A 184 2.84 -11.59 -12.45
N PRO A 185 1.95 -10.59 -12.31
CA PRO A 185 2.07 -9.60 -11.23
C PRO A 185 2.08 -10.24 -9.85
N THR A 186 3.07 -9.86 -9.04
CA THR A 186 3.21 -10.34 -7.66
C THR A 186 3.10 -9.23 -6.63
N VAL A 187 3.28 -7.97 -7.05
CA VAL A 187 3.22 -6.81 -6.14
C VAL A 187 2.17 -5.82 -6.64
N LEU A 188 1.29 -5.40 -5.76
CA LEU A 188 0.34 -4.29 -5.98
C LEU A 188 0.69 -3.15 -5.04
N ILE A 189 0.91 -1.94 -5.58
CA ILE A 189 1.12 -0.72 -4.81
C ILE A 189 0.03 0.28 -5.20
N LEU A 190 -0.79 0.62 -4.21
CA LEU A 190 -1.81 1.66 -4.31
C LEU A 190 -1.27 2.92 -3.61
N CYS A 191 -1.28 4.04 -4.33
CA CYS A 191 -0.97 5.36 -3.76
C CYS A 191 -1.93 6.42 -4.33
N PRO A 192 -2.16 7.55 -3.62
CA PRO A 192 -3.29 8.42 -3.93
C PRO A 192 -3.07 9.26 -5.19
N PHE A 193 -1.85 9.75 -5.45
CA PHE A 193 -1.59 10.73 -6.51
C PHE A 193 -0.37 10.38 -7.39
N LYS A 194 -0.33 10.95 -8.60
CA LYS A 194 0.81 10.81 -9.52
C LYS A 194 2.14 11.24 -8.88
N LYS A 195 2.17 12.26 -8.02
CA LYS A 195 3.41 12.63 -7.29
C LYS A 195 3.93 11.53 -6.37
N ASP A 196 3.04 10.75 -5.76
CA ASP A 196 3.43 9.64 -4.88
C ASP A 196 3.96 8.47 -5.71
N ALA A 197 3.31 8.18 -6.84
CA ALA A 197 3.82 7.23 -7.82
C ALA A 197 5.19 7.64 -8.39
N PHE A 198 5.40 8.95 -8.61
CA PHE A 198 6.68 9.49 -9.05
C PHE A 198 7.80 9.25 -8.02
N ASP A 199 7.55 9.57 -6.74
CA ASP A 199 8.50 9.29 -5.64
C ASP A 199 8.80 7.78 -5.54
N ILE A 200 7.77 6.93 -5.63
CA ILE A 200 7.93 5.46 -5.60
C ILE A 200 8.83 4.98 -6.75
N VAL A 201 8.60 5.44 -7.98
CA VAL A 201 9.43 5.05 -9.13
C VAL A 201 10.86 5.57 -8.98
N GLN A 202 11.07 6.80 -8.48
CA GLN A 202 12.41 7.31 -8.21
C GLN A 202 13.14 6.48 -7.16
N ARG A 203 12.48 6.06 -6.08
CA ARG A 203 13.07 5.18 -5.06
C ARG A 203 13.40 3.80 -5.64
N LEU A 204 12.52 3.22 -6.46
CA LEU A 204 12.80 1.98 -7.17
C LEU A 204 14.03 2.10 -8.06
N GLU A 205 14.18 3.21 -8.79
CA GLU A 205 15.36 3.46 -9.63
C GLU A 205 16.65 3.44 -8.80
N ARG A 206 16.66 4.14 -7.65
CA ARG A 206 17.84 4.17 -6.76
C ARG A 206 18.14 2.81 -6.15
N LEU A 207 17.11 2.08 -5.70
CA LEU A 207 17.26 0.73 -5.15
C LEU A 207 17.78 -0.29 -6.18
N VAL A 208 17.36 -0.17 -7.45
CA VAL A 208 17.78 -1.09 -8.52
C VAL A 208 19.19 -0.76 -9.03
N PHE A 209 19.49 0.52 -9.27
CA PHE A 209 20.70 0.94 -10.00
C PHE A 209 21.80 1.55 -9.13
N GLY A 210 21.49 1.98 -7.92
CA GLY A 210 22.35 2.82 -7.09
C GLY A 210 22.56 4.21 -7.70
N GLY A 211 23.42 5.02 -7.09
CA GLY A 211 23.74 6.38 -7.55
C GLY A 211 24.67 6.46 -8.78
N GLU A 212 25.40 5.38 -9.10
CA GLU A 212 26.52 5.41 -10.06
C GLU A 212 26.34 4.49 -11.28
N GLY A 213 25.22 3.77 -11.37
CA GLY A 213 24.97 2.82 -12.47
C GLY A 213 24.54 3.51 -13.78
N LYS A 214 24.87 2.90 -14.94
CA LYS A 214 24.22 3.24 -16.22
C LYS A 214 22.73 2.86 -16.15
N VAL A 215 21.90 3.82 -15.79
CA VAL A 215 20.44 3.68 -15.68
C VAL A 215 19.84 3.47 -17.07
N SER A 216 19.13 2.36 -17.26
CA SER A 216 18.28 2.16 -18.44
C SER A 216 16.84 2.00 -17.97
N ILE A 217 16.06 3.07 -18.09
CA ILE A 217 14.62 3.06 -17.81
C ILE A 217 13.90 3.22 -19.13
N TRP A 218 13.07 2.26 -19.48
CA TRP A 218 12.25 2.34 -20.69
C TRP A 218 11.03 3.21 -20.42
N ASN A 219 10.66 4.04 -21.39
CA ASN A 219 9.55 5.00 -21.29
C ASN A 219 9.72 6.06 -20.18
N ARG A 220 10.95 6.36 -19.78
CA ARG A 220 11.24 7.41 -18.79
C ARG A 220 10.69 8.77 -19.18
N ASP A 221 10.87 9.17 -20.44
CA ASP A 221 10.43 10.49 -20.90
C ASP A 221 8.91 10.62 -20.81
N ARG A 222 8.17 9.61 -21.28
CA ARG A 222 6.71 9.53 -21.12
C ARG A 222 6.30 9.63 -19.65
N PHE A 223 6.97 8.89 -18.76
CA PHE A 223 6.70 8.93 -17.32
C PHE A 223 6.94 10.32 -16.74
N ASN A 224 8.07 10.95 -17.06
CA ASN A 224 8.37 12.30 -16.60
C ASN A 224 7.37 13.33 -17.11
N THR A 225 6.92 13.24 -18.36
CA THR A 225 5.89 14.17 -18.88
C THR A 225 4.57 14.03 -18.15
N GLU A 226 4.16 12.81 -17.78
CA GLU A 226 2.84 12.55 -17.20
C GLU A 226 2.79 12.68 -15.67
N PHE A 227 3.89 12.35 -14.96
CA PHE A 227 3.92 12.23 -13.50
C PHE A 227 4.76 13.31 -12.81
N LYS A 228 5.74 13.90 -13.50
CA LYS A 228 6.57 14.93 -12.87
C LYS A 228 5.71 16.12 -12.49
N SER A 229 6.01 16.66 -11.32
CA SER A 229 5.32 17.83 -10.77
C SER A 229 5.80 19.12 -11.42
N GLU A 230 4.89 20.09 -11.54
CA GLU A 230 5.24 21.49 -11.73
C GLU A 230 5.78 22.09 -10.42
N ASP A 231 6.28 23.33 -10.48
CA ASP A 231 6.80 24.04 -9.32
C ASP A 231 5.71 24.18 -8.23
N PRO A 232 6.11 24.08 -6.95
CA PRO A 232 5.17 24.15 -5.84
C PRO A 232 4.41 25.48 -5.83
N PRO A 233 3.11 25.48 -5.51
CA PRO A 233 2.34 26.72 -5.45
C PRO A 233 2.87 27.63 -4.33
N GLU A 234 2.85 28.94 -4.57
CA GLU A 234 3.14 29.92 -3.52
C GLU A 234 2.00 29.98 -2.49
N PHE A 235 2.30 29.64 -1.25
CA PHE A 235 1.35 29.74 -0.14
C PHE A 235 1.39 31.15 0.46
N LYS A 236 0.39 31.97 0.11
CA LYS A 236 0.27 33.37 0.59
C LYS A 236 0.06 33.51 2.11
N THR A 237 -0.39 32.45 2.75
CA THR A 237 -0.66 32.39 4.20
C THR A 237 0.13 31.26 4.84
N ARG A 238 0.45 31.40 6.13
CA ARG A 238 1.07 30.32 6.90
C ARG A 238 0.11 29.13 6.96
N MET A 239 0.39 28.11 6.17
CA MET A 239 -0.32 26.83 6.18
C MET A 239 0.52 25.77 6.90
N PRO A 240 -0.10 24.76 7.55
CA PRO A 240 0.60 23.60 8.08
C PRO A 240 1.41 22.88 7.00
N GLU A 241 2.56 22.31 7.37
CA GLU A 241 3.47 21.67 6.41
C GLU A 241 2.82 20.49 5.68
N GLU A 242 2.06 19.68 6.41
CA GLU A 242 1.24 18.59 5.88
C GLU A 242 0.25 19.04 4.77
N PHE A 243 -0.23 20.28 4.82
CA PHE A 243 -1.13 20.82 3.80
C PHE A 243 -0.35 21.29 2.60
N LYS A 244 0.83 21.88 2.83
CA LYS A 244 1.72 22.23 1.72
C LYS A 244 2.09 20.97 0.96
N GLU A 245 2.51 19.92 1.66
CA GLU A 245 2.84 18.63 1.05
C GLU A 245 1.64 18.02 0.30
N LEU A 246 0.42 18.11 0.85
CA LEU A 246 -0.79 17.66 0.16
C LEU A 246 -1.03 18.42 -1.15
N MET A 247 -0.83 19.74 -1.16
CA MET A 247 -1.19 20.60 -2.28
C MET A 247 -0.08 20.78 -3.31
N THR A 248 1.18 20.50 -2.95
CA THR A 248 2.32 20.57 -3.87
C THR A 248 2.36 19.33 -4.75
N GLY A 249 2.85 19.51 -5.97
CA GLY A 249 3.05 18.43 -6.92
C GLY A 249 1.82 17.98 -7.70
N ASN A 250 2.00 16.91 -8.48
CA ASN A 250 0.98 16.36 -9.35
C ASN A 250 -0.06 15.54 -8.55
N ASN A 251 -1.19 16.17 -8.25
CA ASN A 251 -2.30 15.61 -7.47
C ASN A 251 -3.38 14.92 -8.32
N ASP A 252 -3.08 14.55 -9.56
CA ASP A 252 -3.96 13.71 -10.38
C ASP A 252 -4.05 12.31 -9.75
N ASP A 253 -5.28 11.84 -9.52
CA ASP A 253 -5.62 10.57 -8.89
C ASP A 253 -6.10 9.51 -9.90
N CYS A 254 -5.95 9.74 -11.19
CA CYS A 254 -6.30 8.79 -12.25
C CYS A 254 -5.04 8.33 -12.99
N PHE A 255 -4.40 7.26 -12.48
CA PHE A 255 -3.22 6.71 -13.13
C PHE A 255 -3.03 5.21 -12.88
N ARG A 256 -2.23 4.61 -13.75
CA ARG A 256 -1.84 3.20 -13.69
C ARG A 256 -0.54 2.96 -14.45
N VAL A 257 0.36 2.20 -13.87
CA VAL A 257 1.68 1.88 -14.45
C VAL A 257 2.01 0.42 -14.14
N GLY A 258 2.15 -0.39 -15.19
CA GLY A 258 2.77 -1.71 -15.08
C GLY A 258 4.28 -1.56 -15.11
N ILE A 259 4.97 -2.12 -14.12
CA ILE A 259 6.42 -2.06 -14.01
C ILE A 259 6.98 -3.47 -14.13
N ALA A 260 7.90 -3.68 -15.07
CA ALA A 260 8.65 -4.93 -15.18
C ALA A 260 10.14 -4.72 -14.92
N LEU A 261 10.73 -5.69 -14.23
CA LEU A 261 12.15 -5.72 -13.93
C LEU A 261 12.88 -6.65 -14.89
N SER A 262 13.95 -6.13 -15.48
CA SER A 262 14.96 -6.90 -16.21
C SER A 262 16.33 -6.55 -15.63
N LYS A 263 17.33 -7.44 -15.80
CA LYS A 263 18.63 -7.43 -15.09
C LYS A 263 19.20 -6.03 -14.80
N LYS A 264 19.22 -5.15 -15.81
CA LYS A 264 19.67 -3.74 -15.69
C LYS A 264 18.69 -2.77 -16.34
N VAL A 265 17.40 -3.12 -16.39
CA VAL A 265 16.38 -2.28 -17.03
C VAL A 265 15.11 -2.28 -16.21
N LEU A 266 14.63 -1.09 -15.87
CA LEU A 266 13.30 -0.87 -15.31
C LEU A 266 12.37 -0.47 -16.46
N LYS A 267 11.38 -1.32 -16.77
CA LYS A 267 10.44 -1.04 -17.84
C LYS A 267 9.14 -0.49 -17.28
N LEU A 268 8.81 0.74 -17.67
CA LEU A 268 7.55 1.40 -17.29
C LEU A 268 6.52 1.22 -18.41
N TYR A 269 5.24 1.20 -18.02
CA TYR A 269 4.09 0.98 -18.92
C TYR A 269 4.08 -0.38 -19.62
N GLU A 270 4.62 -1.41 -18.97
CA GLU A 270 4.39 -2.77 -19.42
C GLU A 270 2.92 -3.15 -19.23
N ALA A 271 2.41 -4.00 -20.12
CA ALA A 271 1.07 -4.56 -19.97
C ALA A 271 0.99 -5.34 -18.65
N PHE A 272 -0.17 -5.32 -17.99
CA PHE A 272 -0.30 -5.85 -16.63
C PHE A 272 -0.03 -7.35 -16.54
N ASP A 273 -0.44 -8.13 -17.54
CA ASP A 273 -0.10 -9.55 -17.68
C ASP A 273 1.42 -9.81 -17.75
N LYS A 274 2.21 -8.79 -18.13
CA LYS A 274 3.66 -8.84 -18.29
C LYS A 274 4.42 -7.99 -17.27
N SER A 275 3.75 -7.31 -16.36
CA SER A 275 4.39 -6.54 -15.29
C SER A 275 4.71 -7.44 -14.10
N ASP A 276 5.71 -7.06 -13.33
CA ASP A 276 6.03 -7.71 -12.06
C ASP A 276 5.38 -6.94 -10.89
N ILE A 277 5.28 -5.61 -11.01
CA ILE A 277 4.65 -4.69 -10.05
C ILE A 277 3.53 -3.90 -10.77
N ILE A 278 2.36 -3.78 -10.14
CA ILE A 278 1.30 -2.88 -10.55
C ILE A 278 1.33 -1.66 -9.62
N LEU A 279 1.58 -0.47 -10.16
CA LEU A 279 1.56 0.80 -9.43
C LEU A 279 0.40 1.66 -9.96
N CYS A 280 -0.59 1.97 -9.12
CA CYS A 280 -1.78 2.66 -9.57
C CYS A 280 -2.50 3.41 -8.45
N SER A 281 -3.39 4.32 -8.82
CA SER A 281 -4.39 4.84 -7.88
C SER A 281 -5.55 3.86 -7.72
N PRO A 282 -6.31 3.94 -6.61
CA PRO A 282 -7.53 3.14 -6.46
C PRO A 282 -8.51 3.33 -7.62
N LEU A 283 -8.70 4.58 -8.08
CA LEU A 283 -9.54 4.89 -9.25
C LEU A 283 -8.99 4.24 -10.53
N GLY A 284 -7.68 4.38 -10.78
CA GLY A 284 -7.04 3.86 -11.98
C GLY A 284 -7.15 2.34 -12.11
N LEU A 285 -7.04 1.61 -10.99
CA LEU A 285 -7.25 0.16 -10.96
C LEU A 285 -8.72 -0.23 -11.06
N ARG A 286 -9.62 0.46 -10.34
CA ARG A 286 -11.07 0.21 -10.41
C ARG A 286 -11.58 0.30 -11.84
N MET A 287 -11.06 1.22 -12.65
CA MET A 287 -11.43 1.35 -14.06
C MET A 287 -11.04 0.13 -14.93
N ILE A 288 -10.14 -0.73 -14.47
CA ILE A 288 -9.67 -1.95 -15.18
C ILE A 288 -10.41 -3.20 -14.67
N LEU A 289 -10.77 -3.22 -13.38
CA LEU A 289 -11.46 -4.35 -12.77
C LEU A 289 -12.95 -4.38 -13.16
N ASP A 290 -13.63 -3.24 -13.02
CA ASP A 290 -15.09 -3.08 -13.17
C ASP A 290 -15.50 -1.97 -14.14
N GLY A 291 -14.54 -1.39 -14.86
CA GLY A 291 -14.80 -0.27 -15.76
C GLY A 291 -15.14 -0.69 -17.19
N GLU A 292 -15.43 0.32 -18.01
CA GLU A 292 -15.66 0.15 -19.46
C GLU A 292 -14.40 -0.32 -20.21
N ALA A 293 -13.22 -0.22 -19.57
CA ALA A 293 -11.93 -0.58 -20.16
C ALA A 293 -11.60 -2.09 -20.10
N GLY A 294 -12.40 -2.90 -19.39
CA GLY A 294 -12.21 -4.35 -19.30
C GLY A 294 -12.76 -4.94 -17.99
N LYS A 295 -13.05 -6.24 -17.99
CA LYS A 295 -13.29 -7.05 -16.79
C LYS A 295 -12.06 -7.92 -16.53
N GLU A 296 -10.95 -7.28 -16.16
CA GLU A 296 -9.65 -7.96 -16.05
C GLU A 296 -9.28 -8.27 -14.60
N SER A 297 -10.25 -8.70 -13.78
CA SER A 297 -10.05 -9.03 -12.36
C SER A 297 -8.98 -10.11 -12.12
N HIS A 298 -8.78 -11.00 -13.09
CA HIS A 298 -7.73 -12.02 -13.07
C HIS A 298 -6.31 -11.46 -12.91
N LEU A 299 -6.05 -10.20 -13.30
CA LEU A 299 -4.72 -9.57 -13.25
C LEU A 299 -4.19 -9.38 -11.82
N ILE A 300 -5.06 -9.40 -10.82
CA ILE A 300 -4.70 -9.29 -9.39
C ILE A 300 -4.92 -10.60 -8.62
N SER A 301 -5.01 -11.74 -9.33
CA SER A 301 -5.18 -13.06 -8.71
C SER A 301 -3.91 -13.60 -8.04
N ASN A 302 -2.73 -13.16 -8.48
CA ASN A 302 -1.41 -13.60 -7.98
C ASN A 302 -0.70 -12.55 -7.10
N ILE A 303 -1.42 -11.58 -6.52
CA ILE A 303 -0.76 -10.59 -5.67
C ILE A 303 -0.22 -11.28 -4.40
N GLN A 304 1.08 -11.14 -4.15
CA GLN A 304 1.80 -11.73 -3.02
C GLN A 304 2.21 -10.67 -1.99
N ILE A 305 2.33 -9.40 -2.41
CA ILE A 305 2.51 -8.24 -1.55
C ILE A 305 1.55 -7.14 -2.04
N ALA A 306 0.68 -6.66 -1.17
CA ALA A 306 -0.22 -5.55 -1.42
C ALA A 306 0.12 -4.39 -0.49
N VAL A 307 0.34 -3.20 -1.05
CA VAL A 307 0.67 -1.98 -0.30
C VAL A 307 -0.40 -0.93 -0.53
N ILE A 308 -0.94 -0.38 0.56
CA ILE A 308 -1.80 0.80 0.56
C ILE A 308 -1.02 1.93 1.22
N ASP A 309 -0.50 2.83 0.39
CA ASP A 309 0.30 3.97 0.82
C ASP A 309 -0.56 5.23 0.95
N LYS A 310 -0.35 6.01 2.02
CA LYS A 310 -1.12 7.23 2.35
C LYS A 310 -2.64 7.03 2.32
N ALA A 311 -3.14 6.00 3.02
CA ALA A 311 -4.56 5.64 3.03
C ALA A 311 -5.49 6.78 3.52
N ASP A 312 -4.98 7.64 4.40
CA ASP A 312 -5.69 8.85 4.86
C ASP A 312 -6.03 9.85 3.74
N ILE A 313 -5.24 9.89 2.67
CA ILE A 313 -5.55 10.70 1.49
C ILE A 313 -6.57 9.99 0.62
N MET A 314 -6.46 8.68 0.45
CA MET A 314 -7.42 7.88 -0.32
C MET A 314 -8.83 7.93 0.26
N LEU A 315 -8.95 8.07 1.59
CA LEU A 315 -10.22 8.31 2.27
C LEU A 315 -10.95 9.55 1.73
N GLN A 316 -10.19 10.59 1.38
CA GLN A 316 -10.70 11.86 0.83
C GLN A 316 -10.94 11.79 -0.69
N GLN A 317 -10.67 10.66 -1.34
CA GLN A 317 -10.99 10.40 -2.74
C GLN A 317 -12.32 9.64 -2.84
N ASN A 318 -12.26 8.31 -2.87
CA ASN A 318 -13.42 7.44 -2.78
C ASN A 318 -12.96 6.08 -2.21
N TRP A 319 -13.24 5.85 -0.93
CA TRP A 319 -12.83 4.64 -0.22
C TRP A 319 -13.43 3.35 -0.82
N GLU A 320 -14.61 3.43 -1.45
CA GLU A 320 -15.28 2.29 -2.07
C GLU A 320 -14.45 1.63 -3.16
N HIS A 321 -13.55 2.38 -3.83
CA HIS A 321 -12.63 1.81 -4.79
C HIS A 321 -11.71 0.75 -4.17
N LEU A 322 -11.26 0.95 -2.93
CA LEU A 322 -10.46 -0.06 -2.23
C LEU A 322 -11.29 -1.30 -1.90
N THR A 323 -12.50 -1.12 -1.36
CA THR A 323 -13.40 -2.25 -1.09
C THR A 323 -13.64 -3.11 -2.33
N ILE A 324 -13.88 -2.48 -3.48
CA ILE A 324 -14.04 -3.18 -4.77
C ILE A 324 -12.75 -3.91 -5.17
N ILE A 325 -11.58 -3.27 -5.10
CA ILE A 325 -10.29 -3.90 -5.45
C ILE A 325 -10.04 -5.15 -4.59
N PHE A 326 -10.24 -5.05 -3.28
CA PHE A 326 -10.02 -6.17 -2.36
C PHE A 326 -11.05 -7.29 -2.51
N SER A 327 -12.28 -6.98 -2.97
CA SER A 327 -13.26 -8.02 -3.32
C SER A 327 -12.86 -8.85 -4.54
N HIS A 328 -12.05 -8.29 -5.44
CA HIS A 328 -11.54 -8.98 -6.64
C HIS A 328 -10.21 -9.69 -6.40
N MET A 329 -9.43 -9.25 -5.41
CA MET A 329 -8.11 -9.79 -5.13
C MET A 329 -8.17 -11.30 -4.83
N HIS A 330 -7.22 -12.05 -5.39
CA HIS A 330 -7.15 -13.53 -5.25
C HIS A 330 -8.39 -14.30 -5.72
N THR A 331 -9.31 -13.67 -6.47
CA THR A 331 -10.41 -14.39 -7.11
C THR A 331 -9.85 -15.34 -8.17
N GLN A 332 -10.42 -16.55 -8.26
CA GLN A 332 -9.98 -17.53 -9.23
C GLN A 332 -10.28 -17.04 -10.65
N PRO A 333 -9.28 -17.00 -11.55
CA PRO A 333 -9.47 -16.45 -12.87
C PRO A 333 -10.31 -17.39 -13.74
N SER A 334 -11.22 -16.83 -14.53
CA SER A 334 -12.05 -17.59 -15.46
C SER A 334 -11.29 -18.03 -16.72
N LYS A 335 -10.18 -17.36 -17.03
CA LYS A 335 -9.28 -17.68 -18.15
C LYS A 335 -7.87 -17.83 -17.60
N ILE A 336 -7.20 -18.93 -17.97
CA ILE A 336 -5.84 -19.25 -17.52
C ILE A 336 -4.99 -19.39 -18.78
N ASP A 337 -4.10 -18.42 -19.00
CA ASP A 337 -3.14 -18.44 -20.12
C ASP A 337 -1.76 -19.01 -19.70
N THR A 338 -1.59 -19.27 -18.40
CA THR A 338 -0.35 -19.82 -17.81
C THR A 338 -0.40 -21.35 -17.78
N ASP A 339 0.77 -21.99 -17.87
CA ASP A 339 0.90 -23.44 -17.69
C ASP A 339 0.46 -23.85 -16.27
N ILE A 340 -0.68 -24.54 -16.18
CA ILE A 340 -1.28 -24.97 -14.90
C ILE A 340 -0.34 -25.91 -14.14
N SER A 341 0.48 -26.70 -14.83
CA SER A 341 1.45 -27.60 -14.18
C SER A 341 2.54 -26.84 -13.41
N ARG A 342 2.70 -25.54 -13.68
CA ARG A 342 3.63 -24.64 -12.98
C ARG A 342 2.98 -23.82 -11.88
N VAL A 343 1.65 -23.83 -11.79
CA VAL A 343 0.93 -23.06 -10.77
C VAL A 343 1.05 -23.76 -9.43
N ARG A 344 1.42 -22.97 -8.40
CA ARG A 344 1.51 -23.43 -7.01
C ARG A 344 0.22 -24.12 -6.57
N GLN A 345 0.34 -25.28 -5.92
CA GLN A 345 -0.81 -26.05 -5.48
C GLN A 345 -1.72 -25.24 -4.55
N CYS A 346 -1.15 -24.48 -3.61
CA CYS A 346 -1.92 -23.60 -2.73
C CYS A 346 -2.73 -22.53 -3.48
N PHE A 347 -2.33 -22.12 -4.69
CA PHE A 347 -3.10 -21.15 -5.48
C PHE A 347 -4.23 -21.83 -6.25
N ILE A 348 -4.02 -23.07 -6.71
CA ILE A 348 -5.07 -23.92 -7.28
C ILE A 348 -6.15 -24.19 -6.22
N ASP A 349 -5.75 -24.43 -4.97
CA ASP A 349 -6.64 -24.69 -3.83
C ASP A 349 -7.32 -23.41 -3.28
N GLY A 350 -7.14 -22.26 -3.93
CA GLY A 350 -7.76 -20.98 -3.52
C GLY A 350 -7.20 -20.40 -2.21
N GLN A 351 -5.98 -20.79 -1.83
CA GLN A 351 -5.32 -20.36 -0.59
C GLN A 351 -4.40 -19.15 -0.77
N ALA A 352 -4.27 -18.57 -1.98
CA ALA A 352 -3.35 -17.46 -2.28
C ALA A 352 -3.44 -16.28 -1.30
N LYS A 353 -4.66 -15.94 -0.85
CA LYS A 353 -4.92 -14.87 0.13
C LYS A 353 -4.26 -15.07 1.50
N PHE A 354 -4.02 -16.32 1.91
CA PHE A 354 -3.34 -16.62 3.17
C PHE A 354 -1.83 -16.47 3.06
N TYR A 355 -1.29 -16.45 1.85
CA TYR A 355 0.13 -16.20 1.65
C TYR A 355 0.38 -14.71 1.46
N CYS A 356 -0.56 -13.90 0.94
CA CYS A 356 -0.34 -12.48 0.63
C CYS A 356 0.01 -11.64 1.86
N GLN A 357 1.05 -10.81 1.75
CA GLN A 357 1.37 -9.78 2.75
C GLN A 357 0.62 -8.49 2.44
N LEU A 358 -0.07 -7.92 3.43
CA LEU A 358 -0.80 -6.65 3.32
C LEU A 358 -0.15 -5.57 4.20
N LEU A 359 0.25 -4.47 3.59
CA LEU A 359 0.87 -3.32 4.25
C LEU A 359 0.01 -2.07 4.07
N LEU A 360 -0.43 -1.44 5.16
CA LEU A 360 -1.24 -0.20 5.15
C LEU A 360 -0.54 0.89 5.95
N PHE A 361 -0.32 2.03 5.30
CA PHE A 361 0.31 3.21 5.87
C PHE A 361 -0.65 4.40 5.83
N SER A 362 -0.84 5.06 6.96
CA SER A 362 -1.77 6.20 7.10
C SER A 362 -1.28 7.16 8.17
N ARG A 363 -1.40 8.48 7.99
CA ARG A 363 -0.99 9.45 9.03
C ARG A 363 -1.77 9.34 10.35
N TYR A 364 -2.98 8.79 10.33
CA TYR A 364 -3.83 8.64 11.51
C TYR A 364 -4.63 7.33 11.49
N ARG A 365 -5.19 6.98 12.65
CA ARG A 365 -6.08 5.84 12.80
C ARG A 365 -7.48 6.15 12.31
N HIS A 366 -8.06 5.20 11.56
CA HIS A 366 -9.44 5.30 11.11
C HIS A 366 -10.10 3.92 11.18
N GLU A 367 -11.40 3.89 11.47
CA GLU A 367 -12.19 2.66 11.58
C GLU A 367 -12.24 1.91 10.26
N LEU A 368 -12.35 2.60 9.13
CA LEU A 368 -12.32 1.98 7.79
C LEU A 368 -10.99 1.29 7.47
N PHE A 369 -9.86 1.84 7.95
CA PHE A 369 -8.54 1.21 7.76
C PHE A 369 -8.44 -0.03 8.62
N SER A 370 -8.89 0.06 9.87
CA SER A 370 -8.94 -1.07 10.80
C SER A 370 -9.85 -2.18 10.27
N ALA A 371 -11.03 -1.84 9.76
CA ALA A 371 -11.97 -2.78 9.17
C ALA A 371 -11.36 -3.50 7.97
N LEU A 372 -10.78 -2.77 7.02
CA LEU A 372 -10.12 -3.35 5.85
C LEU A 372 -8.99 -4.31 6.25
N MET A 373 -8.15 -3.91 7.21
CA MET A 373 -7.06 -4.76 7.70
C MET A 373 -7.58 -6.01 8.42
N LEU A 374 -8.55 -5.87 9.32
CA LEU A 374 -9.09 -7.02 10.08
C LEU A 374 -9.84 -8.02 9.18
N GLU A 375 -10.47 -7.53 8.11
CA GLU A 375 -11.19 -8.35 7.13
C GLU A 375 -10.24 -9.06 6.15
N HIS A 376 -9.30 -8.33 5.55
CA HIS A 376 -8.48 -8.83 4.44
C HIS A 376 -7.08 -9.33 4.86
N SER A 377 -6.60 -9.05 6.06
CA SER A 377 -5.38 -9.66 6.61
C SER A 377 -5.64 -11.11 6.98
N LEU A 378 -5.47 -12.00 6.01
CA LEU A 378 -5.61 -13.45 6.18
C LEU A 378 -4.25 -14.15 6.26
N ASN A 379 -3.16 -13.40 6.18
CA ASN A 379 -1.81 -13.94 6.16
C ASN A 379 -1.54 -14.92 7.31
N PHE A 380 -1.01 -16.09 6.97
CA PHE A 380 -0.65 -17.12 7.96
C PHE A 380 0.51 -16.69 8.87
N GLN A 381 1.26 -15.64 8.51
CA GLN A 381 2.30 -15.06 9.37
C GLN A 381 1.75 -14.16 10.48
N GLY A 382 0.50 -13.70 10.35
CA GLY A 382 -0.15 -12.82 11.32
C GLY A 382 -0.20 -11.36 10.88
N LEU A 383 -0.57 -10.49 11.82
CA LEU A 383 -0.83 -9.08 11.60
C LEU A 383 -0.29 -8.25 12.77
N VAL A 384 0.43 -7.17 12.47
CA VAL A 384 0.84 -6.16 13.45
C VAL A 384 0.05 -4.87 13.21
N MET A 385 -0.60 -4.36 14.24
CA MET A 385 -1.29 -3.06 14.23
C MET A 385 -0.67 -2.13 15.26
N GLN A 386 -0.23 -0.96 14.84
CA GLN A 386 0.29 0.06 15.74
C GLN A 386 -0.82 0.66 16.61
N ASN A 387 -0.62 0.63 17.92
CA ASN A 387 -1.51 1.15 18.94
C ASN A 387 -0.92 2.38 19.64
N SER A 388 -0.58 3.39 18.84
CA SER A 388 -0.04 4.65 19.34
C SER A 388 -1.04 5.33 20.29
N SER A 389 -0.56 5.69 21.48
CA SER A 389 -1.28 6.62 22.33
C SER A 389 -1.32 7.98 21.64
N CYS A 390 -2.49 8.61 21.59
CA CYS A 390 -2.62 9.98 21.09
C CYS A 390 -2.49 10.92 22.29
N GLU A 391 -1.47 11.79 22.29
CA GLU A 391 -1.47 12.95 23.18
C GLU A 391 -2.67 13.83 22.81
N GLY A 392 -3.73 13.71 23.60
CA GLY A 392 -4.98 14.43 23.38
C GLY A 392 -4.73 15.92 23.14
N THR A 393 -5.55 16.53 22.29
CA THR A 393 -5.42 17.97 21.95
C THR A 393 -6.37 18.85 22.75
N LEU A 394 -7.19 18.27 23.63
CA LEU A 394 -8.18 19.00 24.42
C LEU A 394 -7.53 20.09 25.29
N ASP A 395 -6.38 19.80 25.89
CA ASP A 395 -5.63 20.75 26.72
C ASP A 395 -4.98 21.87 25.92
N LYS A 396 -4.91 21.73 24.58
CA LYS A 396 -4.37 22.74 23.65
C LYS A 396 -5.45 23.73 23.18
N ILE A 397 -6.71 23.56 23.62
CA ILE A 397 -7.82 24.44 23.28
C ILE A 397 -7.79 25.66 24.22
N GLU A 398 -7.21 26.77 23.77
CA GLU A 398 -7.10 28.01 24.55
C GLU A 398 -8.46 28.65 24.90
N ILE A 399 -9.46 28.49 24.01
CA ILE A 399 -10.79 29.05 24.18
C ILE A 399 -11.75 27.89 24.50
N PRO A 400 -12.31 27.80 25.71
CA PRO A 400 -13.20 26.71 26.10
C PRO A 400 -14.35 26.55 25.09
N LEU A 401 -14.31 25.47 24.32
CA LEU A 401 -15.34 25.10 23.37
C LEU A 401 -16.31 24.15 24.07
N CYS A 402 -17.60 24.49 24.08
CA CYS A 402 -18.63 23.55 24.49
C CYS A 402 -18.75 22.46 23.41
N GLN A 403 -18.26 21.26 23.74
CA GLN A 403 -18.39 20.08 22.89
C GLN A 403 -19.59 19.27 23.34
N GLU A 404 -20.56 19.08 22.44
CA GLU A 404 -21.74 18.26 22.68
C GLU A 404 -21.62 16.98 21.85
N LEU A 405 -21.47 15.84 22.52
CA LEU A 405 -21.47 14.52 21.87
C LEU A 405 -22.82 13.86 22.10
N ARG A 406 -23.52 13.53 21.01
CA ARG A 406 -24.81 12.84 21.06
C ARG A 406 -24.67 11.42 20.55
N ARG A 407 -24.96 10.47 21.42
CA ARG A 407 -25.09 9.06 21.04
C ARG A 407 -26.48 8.83 20.46
N PHE A 408 -26.56 7.99 19.44
CA PHE A 408 -27.81 7.44 18.91
C PHE A 408 -27.70 5.93 18.86
N ASP A 409 -28.84 5.25 18.97
CA ASP A 409 -28.88 3.79 18.95
C ASP A 409 -29.16 3.27 17.54
N VAL A 410 -28.54 2.13 17.23
CA VAL A 410 -28.65 1.43 15.95
C VAL A 410 -28.90 -0.03 16.27
N ALA A 411 -30.08 -0.54 15.90
CA ALA A 411 -30.45 -1.93 16.14
C ALA A 411 -29.77 -2.87 15.13
N ASP A 412 -29.75 -2.48 13.86
CA ASP A 412 -29.06 -3.19 12.77
C ASP A 412 -27.97 -2.29 12.17
N PRO A 413 -26.70 -2.72 12.10
CA PRO A 413 -25.63 -1.99 11.41
C PRO A 413 -26.00 -1.54 9.99
N SER A 414 -26.83 -2.29 9.26
CA SER A 414 -27.29 -1.92 7.92
C SER A 414 -28.14 -0.63 7.90
N GLU A 415 -28.82 -0.32 9.01
CA GLU A 415 -29.67 0.85 9.18
C GLU A 415 -28.93 2.07 9.75
N GLN A 416 -27.64 1.94 10.10
CA GLN A 416 -26.85 2.99 10.75
C GLN A 416 -26.96 4.34 10.01
N ALA A 417 -26.87 4.34 8.68
CA ALA A 417 -26.97 5.56 7.88
C ALA A 417 -28.36 6.21 7.96
N LEU A 418 -29.43 5.43 8.09
CA LEU A 418 -30.79 5.93 8.26
C LEU A 418 -31.00 6.48 9.68
N ALA A 419 -30.60 5.73 10.70
CA ALA A 419 -30.69 6.12 12.10
C ALA A 419 -29.93 7.43 12.37
N ARG A 420 -28.67 7.53 11.91
CA ARG A 420 -27.86 8.76 12.01
C ARG A 420 -28.56 9.96 11.38
N PHE A 421 -29.08 9.79 10.17
CA PHE A 421 -29.79 10.86 9.48
C PHE A 421 -31.06 11.28 10.20
N ASN A 422 -31.82 10.34 10.78
CA ASN A 422 -33.00 10.65 11.58
C ASN A 422 -32.64 11.44 12.84
N CYS A 423 -31.67 10.97 13.62
CA CYS A 423 -31.16 11.69 14.79
C CYS A 423 -30.70 13.12 14.45
N PHE A 424 -30.03 13.29 13.31
CA PHE A 424 -29.57 14.61 12.87
C PHE A 424 -30.74 15.55 12.51
N LYS A 425 -31.80 15.05 11.84
CA LYS A 425 -32.98 15.86 11.54
C LYS A 425 -33.61 16.41 12.83
N ASP A 426 -33.79 15.54 13.83
CA ASP A 426 -34.40 15.91 15.10
C ASP A 426 -33.57 16.98 15.82
N TYR A 427 -32.24 16.84 15.79
CA TYR A 427 -31.34 17.84 16.34
C TYR A 427 -31.37 19.18 15.59
N CYS A 428 -31.38 19.16 14.26
CA CYS A 428 -31.48 20.39 13.46
C CYS A 428 -32.78 21.14 13.74
N ASN A 429 -33.91 20.44 13.81
CA ASN A 429 -35.20 21.06 14.11
C ASN A 429 -35.21 21.76 15.47
N ALA A 430 -34.52 21.20 16.47
CA ALA A 430 -34.47 21.77 17.81
C ALA A 430 -33.41 22.86 18.01
N SER A 431 -32.29 22.85 17.26
CA SER A 431 -31.07 23.55 17.68
C SER A 431 -30.25 24.21 16.57
N LEU A 432 -30.81 24.47 15.38
CA LEU A 432 -30.09 25.16 14.31
C LEU A 432 -30.12 26.68 14.50
N LEU A 433 -29.00 27.27 14.91
CA LEU A 433 -28.87 28.72 15.11
C LEU A 433 -28.30 29.42 13.86
N PRO A 434 -28.60 30.71 13.63
CA PRO A 434 -27.92 31.50 12.61
C PRO A 434 -26.40 31.53 12.81
N GLY A 435 -25.65 31.37 11.72
CA GLY A 435 -24.19 31.28 11.76
C GLY A 435 -23.65 29.87 12.05
N THR A 436 -24.49 28.84 11.91
CA THR A 436 -24.08 27.44 12.04
C THR A 436 -23.43 26.94 10.75
N CYS A 437 -22.29 26.26 10.88
CA CYS A 437 -21.66 25.50 9.81
C CYS A 437 -21.75 24.00 10.11
N VAL A 438 -22.34 23.24 9.20
CA VAL A 438 -22.51 21.79 9.28
C VAL A 438 -21.45 21.13 8.40
N ILE A 439 -20.54 20.36 8.99
CA ILE A 439 -19.53 19.58 8.28
C ILE A 439 -20.05 18.16 8.07
N ILE A 440 -20.01 17.65 6.85
CA ILE A 440 -20.52 16.33 6.46
C ILE A 440 -19.39 15.52 5.78
N PRO A 441 -18.97 14.37 6.35
CA PRO A 441 -17.91 13.52 5.81
C PRO A 441 -18.23 12.93 4.43
N SER A 442 -19.44 12.39 4.27
CA SER A 442 -19.86 11.68 3.06
C SER A 442 -20.65 12.57 2.11
N TYR A 443 -20.31 12.53 0.81
CA TYR A 443 -21.08 13.22 -0.22
C TYR A 443 -22.52 12.70 -0.33
N PHE A 444 -22.75 11.40 -0.10
CA PHE A 444 -24.08 10.82 -0.11
C PHE A 444 -24.94 11.37 1.03
N ASP A 445 -24.38 11.49 2.24
CA ASP A 445 -25.07 12.12 3.36
C ASP A 445 -25.28 13.62 3.14
N PHE A 446 -24.34 14.31 2.48
CA PHE A 446 -24.53 15.70 2.06
C PHE A 446 -25.75 15.86 1.15
N VAL A 447 -25.93 14.97 0.16
CA VAL A 447 -27.11 15.00 -0.72
C VAL A 447 -28.40 14.81 0.10
N ARG A 448 -28.42 13.89 1.07
CA ARG A 448 -29.57 13.63 1.94
C ARG A 448 -29.93 14.84 2.79
N VAL A 449 -28.94 15.45 3.46
CA VAL A 449 -29.12 16.65 4.29
C VAL A 449 -29.56 17.85 3.45
N ARG A 450 -28.89 18.11 2.32
CA ARG A 450 -29.26 19.18 1.38
C ARG A 450 -30.70 19.05 0.91
N ASN A 451 -31.12 17.84 0.53
CA ASN A 451 -32.48 17.59 0.07
C ASN A 451 -33.50 17.76 1.19
N HIS A 452 -33.16 17.39 2.43
CA HIS A 452 -34.00 17.67 3.59
C HIS A 452 -34.17 19.16 3.86
N PHE A 453 -33.07 19.92 3.91
CA PHE A 453 -33.14 21.38 4.14
C PHE A 453 -33.90 22.11 3.03
N LYS A 454 -33.84 21.63 1.79
CA LYS A 454 -34.70 22.15 0.71
C LYS A 454 -36.18 21.90 0.97
N ARG A 455 -36.55 20.68 1.43
CA ARG A 455 -37.94 20.30 1.70
C ARG A 455 -38.52 21.03 2.91
N THR A 456 -37.71 21.34 3.90
CA THR A 456 -38.11 22.10 5.10
C THR A 456 -37.90 23.60 4.93
N GLU A 457 -37.59 24.07 3.71
CA GLU A 457 -37.36 25.48 3.38
C GLU A 457 -36.33 26.21 4.29
N GLU A 458 -35.32 25.47 4.77
CA GLU A 458 -34.29 26.04 5.66
C GLU A 458 -33.38 27.03 4.89
N SER A 459 -32.92 28.08 5.57
CA SER A 459 -32.08 29.13 4.98
C SER A 459 -30.61 28.69 4.96
N PHE A 460 -30.22 27.96 3.92
CA PHE A 460 -28.85 27.43 3.82
C PHE A 460 -28.14 27.72 2.49
N VAL A 461 -26.82 27.56 2.53
CA VAL A 461 -25.90 27.51 1.38
C VAL A 461 -24.95 26.33 1.55
N ALA A 462 -24.29 25.92 0.47
CA ALA A 462 -23.44 24.74 0.47
C ALA A 462 -22.07 24.98 -0.18
N CYS A 463 -21.02 24.40 0.40
CA CYS A 463 -19.69 24.27 -0.19
C CYS A 463 -19.31 22.80 -0.32
N HIS A 464 -19.08 22.34 -1.54
CA HIS A 464 -18.69 20.97 -1.84
C HIS A 464 -17.77 20.92 -3.07
N GLU A 465 -17.02 19.84 -3.21
CA GLU A 465 -15.96 19.63 -4.20
C GLU A 465 -16.44 19.77 -5.65
N TYR A 466 -17.67 19.35 -5.95
CA TYR A 466 -18.25 19.45 -7.30
C TYR A 466 -18.85 20.82 -7.65
N ALA A 467 -18.85 21.80 -6.74
CA ALA A 467 -19.40 23.13 -7.03
C ALA A 467 -18.35 24.04 -7.69
N PRO A 468 -18.72 24.84 -8.70
CA PRO A 468 -17.80 25.78 -9.31
C PRO A 468 -17.36 26.86 -8.31
N LYS A 469 -16.12 27.35 -8.47
CA LYS A 469 -15.51 28.35 -7.56
C LYS A 469 -16.37 29.59 -7.36
N SER A 470 -17.06 30.07 -8.40
CA SER A 470 -17.98 31.22 -8.32
C SER A 470 -19.15 30.97 -7.37
N LYS A 471 -19.76 29.78 -7.43
CA LYS A 471 -20.85 29.37 -6.53
C LYS A 471 -20.36 29.22 -5.09
N ILE A 472 -19.17 28.65 -4.91
CA ILE A 472 -18.51 28.57 -3.60
C ILE A 472 -18.28 29.96 -3.01
N SER A 473 -17.73 30.90 -3.79
CA SER A 473 -17.50 32.27 -3.32
C SER A 473 -18.82 32.94 -2.89
N ARG A 474 -19.84 32.88 -3.76
CA ARG A 474 -21.16 33.45 -3.47
C ARG A 474 -21.80 32.83 -2.23
N ALA A 475 -21.71 31.50 -2.07
CA ALA A 475 -22.23 30.80 -0.89
C ALA A 475 -21.58 31.33 0.39
N ARG A 476 -20.25 31.45 0.39
CA ARG A 476 -19.49 31.99 1.52
C ARG A 476 -19.85 33.44 1.83
N ASP A 477 -19.98 34.28 0.80
CA ASP A 477 -20.32 35.70 0.97
C ASP A 477 -21.71 35.86 1.60
N LEU A 478 -22.70 35.10 1.13
CA LEU A 478 -24.06 35.11 1.68
C LEU A 478 -24.09 34.65 3.14
N PHE A 479 -23.28 33.65 3.50
CA PHE A 479 -23.19 33.18 4.87
C PHE A 479 -22.45 34.17 5.78
N PHE A 480 -21.35 34.77 5.29
CA PHE A 480 -20.57 35.77 6.02
C PHE A 480 -21.42 37.00 6.38
N HIS A 481 -22.22 37.49 5.43
CA HIS A 481 -23.14 38.61 5.65
C HIS A 481 -24.44 38.20 6.36
N LYS A 482 -24.52 36.97 6.90
CA LYS A 482 -25.69 36.42 7.61
C LYS A 482 -26.99 36.42 6.78
N SER A 483 -26.90 36.56 5.46
CA SER A 483 -28.05 36.46 4.55
C SER A 483 -28.58 35.02 4.47
N LYS A 484 -27.75 34.04 4.83
CA LYS A 484 -28.10 32.63 4.96
C LYS A 484 -27.74 32.15 6.36
N LYS A 485 -28.67 31.45 6.99
CA LYS A 485 -28.58 31.00 8.39
C LYS A 485 -27.51 29.92 8.55
N VAL A 486 -27.38 29.02 7.59
CA VAL A 486 -26.57 27.81 7.69
C VAL A 486 -25.64 27.62 6.49
N LEU A 487 -24.42 27.18 6.75
CA LEU A 487 -23.49 26.70 5.73
C LEU A 487 -23.31 25.20 5.88
N ILE A 488 -23.57 24.43 4.83
CA ILE A 488 -23.22 23.01 4.79
C ILE A 488 -21.91 22.87 4.02
N VAL A 489 -20.96 22.10 4.57
CA VAL A 489 -19.64 21.89 3.98
C VAL A 489 -19.35 20.39 3.94
N THR A 490 -18.90 19.87 2.79
CA THR A 490 -18.35 18.51 2.76
C THR A 490 -16.94 18.48 3.34
N GLU A 491 -16.60 17.43 4.07
CA GLU A 491 -15.25 17.26 4.63
C GLU A 491 -14.20 17.28 3.52
N ARG A 492 -14.43 16.56 2.41
CA ARG A 492 -13.55 16.57 1.24
C ARG A 492 -13.25 17.97 0.72
N TYR A 493 -14.27 18.82 0.57
CA TYR A 493 -14.06 20.21 0.16
C TYR A 493 -13.20 20.96 1.19
N TYR A 494 -13.47 20.78 2.48
CA TYR A 494 -12.69 21.44 3.52
C TYR A 494 -11.23 20.96 3.54
N TYR A 495 -11.01 19.65 3.41
CA TYR A 495 -9.69 19.01 3.40
C TYR A 495 -8.75 19.59 2.35
N PHE A 496 -9.21 19.77 1.11
CA PHE A 496 -8.40 20.30 -0.01
C PHE A 496 -8.31 21.83 -0.06
N ASN A 497 -9.11 22.56 0.73
CA ASN A 497 -9.13 24.02 0.68
C ASN A 497 -8.67 24.70 1.98
N ARG A 498 -8.76 24.02 3.13
CA ARG A 498 -8.43 24.45 4.51
C ARG A 498 -8.71 25.94 4.79
N ARG A 499 -9.86 26.43 4.31
CA ARG A 499 -10.19 27.86 4.50
C ARG A 499 -10.71 28.07 5.91
N PRO A 500 -10.25 29.12 6.63
CA PRO A 500 -10.73 29.41 7.97
C PRO A 500 -12.24 29.56 8.01
N LEU A 501 -12.88 28.90 8.97
CA LEU A 501 -14.31 28.99 9.27
C LEU A 501 -14.44 29.68 10.63
N ARG A 502 -14.75 30.99 10.66
CA ARG A 502 -14.98 31.74 11.91
C ARG A 502 -16.44 31.65 12.34
N VAL A 503 -16.91 30.46 12.72
CA VAL A 503 -18.34 30.16 12.93
C VAL A 503 -18.58 29.06 13.97
N SER A 504 -19.82 28.93 14.45
CA SER A 504 -20.24 27.77 15.23
C SER A 504 -20.23 26.53 14.35
N LEU A 505 -19.48 25.50 14.75
CA LEU A 505 -19.30 24.26 14.00
C LEU A 505 -20.18 23.15 14.58
N LYS A 506 -20.87 22.45 13.69
CA LYS A 506 -21.59 21.20 13.98
C LYS A 506 -21.09 20.13 13.04
N PHE A 507 -20.76 18.96 13.56
CA PHE A 507 -20.28 17.83 12.76
C PHE A 507 -21.38 16.78 12.61
N PHE A 508 -21.53 16.23 11.40
CA PHE A 508 -22.38 15.09 11.10
C PHE A 508 -21.51 13.84 11.07
N TYR A 509 -21.34 13.16 12.21
CA TYR A 509 -20.62 11.88 12.30
C TYR A 509 -21.57 10.73 12.63
#